data_AF-A0A6J4H6T8-F1
#
_entry.id   AF-A0A6J4H6T8-F1
#
_cell.length_a   1.000
_cell.length_b   1.000
_cell.length_c   1.000
_cell.angle_alpha   90.00
_cell.angle_beta   90.00
_cell.angle_gamma   90.00
#
_symmetry.space_group_name_H-M   'P 1'
#
loop_
_entity.id
_entity.type
_entity.pdbx_description
1 polymer ?
#
loop_
_entity_poly.entity_id
_entity_poly.type
_entity_poly.pdbx_seq_one_letter_code
_entity_poly.pdbx_strand_id
1 'polypeptide(L)'
;MPYNIQGQDVQLGSEPFLHGNNKHYVPLRDMVDALGGTVAFDNESKSATATIGQWTASIQMGNENVVVSGTPVTLSAPPFVEDGQMFVPFDFFHDAFGYSVSLAGDTVNVSNPNAA
;
A
#
# COMPACT_ATOMS: atom_id res chain seq x y z
N MET A 1 1.68 11.40 11.84
CA MET A 1 0.25 10.98 11.82
C MET A 1 0.11 9.58 12.41
N PRO A 2 -0.84 9.28 13.32
CA PRO A 2 -1.11 7.90 13.75
C PRO A 2 -1.82 7.11 12.63
N TYR A 3 -1.45 5.84 12.47
CA TYR A 3 -2.15 4.92 11.57
C TYR A 3 -2.92 3.91 12.41
N ASN A 4 -4.22 3.82 12.23
CA ASN A 4 -5.05 2.83 12.91
C ASN A 4 -5.34 1.67 11.95
N ILE A 5 -4.65 0.54 12.13
CA ILE A 5 -4.74 -0.65 11.27
C ILE A 5 -5.43 -1.77 12.02
N GLN A 6 -6.64 -2.13 11.60
CA GLN A 6 -7.51 -3.11 12.26
C GLN A 6 -7.77 -2.80 13.75
N GLY A 7 -7.83 -1.52 14.12
CA GLY A 7 -7.98 -1.08 15.50
C GLY A 7 -6.66 -1.03 16.29
N GLN A 8 -5.52 -1.36 15.69
CA GLN A 8 -4.20 -1.18 16.28
C GLN A 8 -3.56 0.12 15.81
N ASP A 9 -3.12 0.94 16.75
CA ASP A 9 -2.31 2.11 16.44
C ASP A 9 -0.89 1.68 16.05
N VAL A 10 -0.58 1.82 14.78
CA VAL A 10 0.73 1.58 14.19
C VAL A 10 1.37 2.92 13.85
N GLN A 11 2.63 3.08 14.23
CA GLN A 11 3.46 4.16 13.74
C GLN A 11 4.25 3.64 12.55
N LEU A 12 3.85 4.03 11.34
CA LEU A 12 4.69 3.85 10.17
C LEU A 12 5.82 4.88 10.21
N GLY A 13 7.03 4.47 9.83
CA GLY A 13 8.21 5.32 9.88
C GLY A 13 8.16 6.45 8.85
N SER A 14 7.42 6.25 7.75
CA SER A 14 7.18 7.26 6.74
C SER A 14 5.74 7.74 6.76
N GLU A 15 5.59 9.07 6.75
CA GLU A 15 4.31 9.74 6.72
C GLU A 15 3.70 9.66 5.31
N PRO A 16 2.35 9.63 5.19
CA PRO A 16 1.73 9.70 3.89
C PRO A 16 2.03 11.08 3.33
N PHE A 17 2.65 11.16 2.15
CA PHE A 17 2.81 12.43 1.48
C PHE A 17 1.75 12.60 0.41
N LEU A 18 1.26 13.83 0.31
CA LEU A 18 0.46 14.28 -0.82
C LEU A 18 1.41 14.59 -1.96
N HIS A 19 1.38 13.77 -3.01
CA HIS A 19 2.03 14.11 -4.27
C HIS A 19 1.05 14.87 -5.17
N GLY A 20 1.56 15.74 -6.05
CA GLY A 20 0.86 16.82 -6.79
C GLY A 20 -0.47 16.52 -7.52
N ASN A 21 -0.99 15.29 -7.45
CA ASN A 21 -2.32 14.88 -7.88
C ASN A 21 -3.36 14.78 -6.73
N ASN A 22 -3.09 15.37 -5.56
CA ASN A 22 -4.00 15.28 -4.40
C ASN A 22 -4.25 13.82 -3.92
N LYS A 23 -3.38 12.89 -4.33
CA LYS A 23 -3.40 11.49 -3.89
C LYS A 23 -2.35 11.32 -2.80
N HIS A 24 -2.75 10.64 -1.72
CA HIS A 24 -1.81 10.27 -0.66
C HIS A 24 -1.03 9.05 -1.12
N TYR A 25 0.28 9.13 -0.99
CA TYR A 25 1.16 8.01 -1.23
C TYR A 25 1.65 7.52 0.11
N VAL A 26 1.71 6.21 0.21
CA VAL A 26 2.22 5.53 1.39
C VAL A 26 3.29 4.54 0.97
N PRO A 27 4.33 4.35 1.80
CA PRO A 27 5.29 3.29 1.58
C PRO A 27 4.57 1.94 1.61
N LEU A 28 4.71 1.17 0.53
CA LEU A 28 4.13 -0.16 0.43
C LEU A 28 4.64 -1.07 1.56
N ARG A 29 5.93 -0.94 1.88
CA ARG A 29 6.59 -1.73 2.92
C ARG A 29 5.96 -1.52 4.28
N ASP A 30 5.89 -0.29 4.79
CA ASP A 30 5.35 -0.04 6.12
C ASP A 30 3.90 -0.52 6.25
N MET A 31 3.06 -0.26 5.24
CA MET A 31 1.68 -0.72 5.27
C MET A 31 1.55 -2.24 5.31
N VAL A 32 2.32 -2.94 4.47
CA VAL A 32 2.32 -4.40 4.44
C VAL A 32 2.88 -4.98 5.74
N ASP A 33 3.96 -4.40 6.26
CA ASP A 33 4.57 -4.80 7.54
C ASP A 33 3.59 -4.63 8.70
N ALA A 34 2.88 -3.50 8.74
CA ALA A 34 1.85 -3.21 9.72
C ALA A 34 0.63 -4.15 9.62
N LEU A 35 0.33 -4.65 8.42
CA LEU A 35 -0.69 -5.67 8.19
C LEU A 35 -0.18 -7.10 8.53
N GLY A 36 1.07 -7.25 8.99
CA GLY A 36 1.70 -8.53 9.31
C GLY A 36 2.18 -9.31 8.07
N GLY A 37 2.35 -8.62 6.94
CA GLY A 37 2.90 -9.15 5.71
C GLY A 37 4.38 -8.83 5.51
N THR A 38 4.90 -9.19 4.34
CA THR A 38 6.29 -8.96 3.94
C THR A 38 6.38 -8.36 2.54
N VAL A 39 7.31 -7.42 2.33
CA VAL A 39 7.58 -6.83 1.01
C VAL A 39 8.99 -7.16 0.54
N ALA A 40 9.06 -7.84 -0.60
CA ALA A 40 10.29 -8.02 -1.37
C ALA A 40 10.38 -6.92 -2.43
N PHE A 41 11.36 -6.03 -2.31
CA PHE A 41 11.62 -5.01 -3.34
C PHE A 41 12.85 -5.42 -4.15
N ASP A 42 12.69 -5.47 -5.47
CA ASP A 42 13.73 -5.78 -6.44
C ASP A 42 14.23 -4.48 -7.10
N ASN A 43 15.44 -4.06 -6.73
CA ASN A 43 16.01 -2.83 -7.24
C ASN A 43 16.50 -2.96 -8.69
N GLU A 44 16.75 -4.17 -9.20
CA GLU A 44 17.15 -4.41 -10.59
C GLU A 44 15.97 -4.13 -11.54
N SER A 45 14.83 -4.74 -11.26
CA SER A 45 13.63 -4.66 -12.09
C SER A 45 12.69 -3.52 -11.70
N LYS A 46 12.98 -2.82 -10.59
CA LYS A 46 12.12 -1.78 -9.99
C LYS A 46 10.71 -2.31 -9.69
N SER A 47 10.65 -3.55 -9.21
CA SER A 47 9.41 -4.24 -8.88
C SER A 47 9.33 -4.52 -7.38
N ALA A 48 8.15 -4.38 -6.79
CA ALA A 48 7.88 -4.79 -5.42
C ALA A 48 6.85 -5.93 -5.41
N THR A 49 7.12 -6.94 -4.61
CA THR A 49 6.17 -8.02 -4.31
C THR A 49 5.79 -7.91 -2.84
N ALA A 50 4.53 -7.58 -2.59
CA ALA A 50 3.95 -7.54 -1.26
C ALA A 50 3.16 -8.82 -1.00
N THR A 51 3.41 -9.49 0.11
CA THR A 51 2.71 -10.70 0.51
C THR A 51 2.09 -10.49 1.88
N ILE A 52 0.77 -10.60 1.98
CA ILE A 52 0.00 -10.45 3.23
C ILE A 52 -0.81 -11.72 3.43
N GLY A 53 -0.33 -12.61 4.30
CA GLY A 53 -0.96 -13.91 4.51
C GLY A 53 -1.06 -14.72 3.21
N GLN A 54 -2.27 -14.86 2.67
CA GLN A 54 -2.54 -15.57 1.40
C GLN A 54 -2.52 -14.67 0.16
N TRP A 55 -2.57 -13.35 0.34
CA TRP A 55 -2.63 -12.38 -0.75
C TRP A 55 -1.23 -12.01 -1.20
N THR A 56 -0.98 -12.00 -2.51
CA THR A 56 0.31 -11.59 -3.08
C THR A 56 0.09 -10.54 -4.16
N ALA A 57 0.63 -9.35 -3.96
CA ALA A 57 0.56 -8.25 -4.90
C ALA A 57 1.91 -8.02 -5.56
N SER A 58 1.92 -7.97 -6.89
CA SER A 58 3.10 -7.65 -7.70
C SER A 58 2.91 -6.28 -8.32
N ILE A 59 3.74 -5.33 -7.89
CA ILE A 59 3.74 -3.94 -8.31
C ILE A 59 5.03 -3.66 -9.06
N GLN A 60 4.94 -2.94 -10.17
CA GLN A 60 6.09 -2.51 -10.93
C GLN A 60 6.10 -0.98 -11.04
N MET A 61 7.27 -0.37 -10.86
CA MET A 61 7.44 1.07 -10.97
C MET A 61 6.92 1.58 -12.32
N GLY A 62 6.12 2.65 -12.30
CA GLY A 62 5.55 3.27 -13.49
C GLY A 62 4.41 2.48 -14.14
N ASN A 63 4.03 1.32 -13.60
CA ASN A 63 2.93 0.53 -14.11
C ASN A 63 1.69 0.70 -13.24
N GLU A 64 0.66 1.33 -13.79
CA GLU A 64 -0.64 1.50 -13.14
C GLU A 64 -1.39 0.17 -13.06
N ASN A 65 -1.11 -0.77 -13.97
CA ASN A 65 -1.68 -2.10 -13.97
C ASN A 65 -0.81 -3.04 -13.15
N VAL A 66 -1.29 -3.35 -11.95
CA VAL A 66 -0.65 -4.28 -11.01
C VAL A 66 -1.47 -5.56 -10.93
N VAL A 67 -0.85 -6.65 -10.46
CA VAL A 67 -1.56 -7.92 -10.30
C VAL A 67 -1.59 -8.27 -8.82
N VAL A 68 -2.79 -8.46 -8.28
CA VAL A 68 -2.98 -8.80 -6.87
C VAL A 68 -3.74 -10.09 -6.74
N SER A 69 -3.06 -11.09 -6.18
CA SER A 69 -3.56 -12.44 -5.97
C SER A 69 -4.14 -13.08 -7.23
N GLY A 70 -3.58 -12.74 -8.40
CA GLY A 70 -4.04 -13.20 -9.72
C GLY A 70 -5.07 -12.28 -10.39
N THR A 71 -5.59 -11.26 -9.71
CA THR A 71 -6.52 -10.28 -10.28
C THR A 71 -5.77 -9.04 -10.75
N PRO A 72 -5.92 -8.62 -12.02
CA PRO A 72 -5.37 -7.35 -12.48
C PRO A 72 -6.15 -6.18 -11.86
N VAL A 73 -5.43 -5.26 -11.25
CA VAL A 73 -5.93 -4.05 -10.61
C VAL A 73 -5.30 -2.86 -11.30
N THR A 74 -6.11 -1.86 -11.63
CA THR A 74 -5.62 -0.59 -12.19
C THR A 74 -5.60 0.45 -11.09
N LEU A 75 -4.42 0.97 -10.80
CA LEU A 75 -4.21 2.03 -9.84
C LEU A 75 -4.72 3.37 -10.38
N SER A 76 -5.19 4.23 -9.47
CA SER A 76 -5.51 5.63 -9.81
C SER A 76 -4.29 6.47 -10.15
N ALA A 77 -3.09 6.01 -9.77
CA ALA A 77 -1.85 6.69 -10.05
C ALA A 77 -0.69 5.67 -10.11
N PRO A 78 0.34 5.90 -10.93
CA PRO A 78 1.45 4.98 -11.06
C PRO A 78 2.24 4.89 -9.75
N PRO A 79 2.64 3.68 -9.33
CA PRO A 79 3.59 3.51 -8.25
C PRO A 79 4.94 4.07 -8.67
N PHE A 80 5.68 4.59 -7.70
CA PHE A 80 7.04 5.04 -7.94
C PHE A 80 7.97 4.56 -6.84
N VAL A 81 9.27 4.55 -7.15
CA VAL A 81 10.31 4.17 -6.22
C VAL A 81 11.12 5.40 -5.89
N GLU A 82 11.24 5.70 -4.61
CA GLU A 82 12.04 6.80 -4.09
C GLU A 82 12.85 6.29 -2.88
N ASP A 83 14.15 6.61 -2.84
CA ASP A 83 15.09 6.12 -1.83
C ASP A 83 15.14 4.59 -1.66
N GLY A 84 14.83 3.83 -2.72
CA GLY A 84 14.76 2.36 -2.66
C GLY A 84 13.52 1.82 -1.94
N GLN A 85 12.54 2.68 -1.62
CA GLN A 85 11.22 2.31 -1.15
C GLN A 85 10.20 2.54 -2.26
N MET A 86 9.27 1.59 -2.42
CA MET A 86 8.16 1.77 -3.34
C MET A 86 7.00 2.45 -2.64
N PHE A 87 6.49 3.51 -3.28
CA PHE A 87 5.34 4.28 -2.86
C PHE A 87 4.16 3.97 -3.76
N VAL A 88 3.03 3.66 -3.13
CA VAL A 88 1.77 3.32 -3.79
C VAL A 88 0.67 4.26 -3.30
N PRO A 89 -0.32 4.56 -4.14
CA PRO A 89 -1.49 5.32 -3.71
C PRO A 89 -2.31 4.50 -2.69
N PHE A 90 -2.92 5.17 -1.71
CA PHE A 90 -3.74 4.51 -0.66
C PHE A 90 -4.85 3.60 -1.21
N ASP A 91 -5.45 3.97 -2.34
CA ASP A 91 -6.51 3.20 -3.03
C ASP A 91 -6.03 1.79 -3.41
N PHE A 92 -4.72 1.60 -3.60
CA PHE A 92 -4.14 0.30 -3.89
C PHE A 92 -4.57 -0.74 -2.87
N PHE A 93 -4.54 -0.45 -1.57
CA PHE A 93 -4.85 -1.46 -0.55
C PHE A 93 -6.33 -1.88 -0.59
N HIS A 94 -7.20 -0.97 -1.03
CA HIS A 94 -8.61 -1.25 -1.25
C HIS A 94 -8.81 -2.22 -2.41
N ASP A 95 -8.26 -1.92 -3.58
CA ASP A 95 -8.42 -2.80 -4.75
C ASP A 95 -7.57 -4.08 -4.68
N ALA A 96 -6.38 -4.00 -4.06
CA ALA A 96 -5.42 -5.10 -3.97
C ALA A 96 -5.89 -6.16 -2.99
N PHE A 97 -6.13 -5.75 -1.75
CA PHE A 97 -6.30 -6.66 -0.62
C PHE A 97 -7.72 -6.60 -0.05
N GLY A 98 -8.56 -5.68 -0.55
CA GLY A 98 -9.90 -5.45 -0.01
C GLY A 98 -9.92 -4.67 1.29
N TYR A 99 -8.81 -4.03 1.71
CA TYR A 99 -8.80 -3.22 2.93
C TYR A 99 -9.42 -1.84 2.66
N SER A 100 -10.39 -1.44 3.46
CA SER A 100 -10.89 -0.07 3.46
C SER A 100 -9.88 0.84 4.14
N VAL A 101 -9.21 1.67 3.36
CA VAL A 101 -8.35 2.74 3.86
C VAL A 101 -9.11 4.07 3.78
N SER A 102 -9.13 4.83 4.87
CA SER A 102 -9.81 6.11 4.96
C SER A 102 -9.00 7.07 5.82
N LEU A 103 -8.79 8.30 5.36
CA LEU A 103 -8.22 9.36 6.20
C LEU A 103 -9.33 10.09 6.96
N ALA A 104 -9.23 10.10 8.28
CA ALA A 104 -10.08 10.86 9.18
C ALA A 104 -9.24 11.95 9.88
N GLY A 105 -9.22 13.15 9.30
CA GLY A 105 -8.36 14.26 9.76
C GLY A 105 -6.88 13.92 9.53
N ASP A 106 -6.12 13.75 10.62
CA ASP A 106 -4.69 13.38 10.62
C ASP A 106 -4.45 11.89 10.90
N THR A 107 -5.51 11.07 10.94
CA THR A 107 -5.41 9.63 11.22
C THR A 107 -5.77 8.83 9.98
N VAL A 108 -4.89 7.89 9.60
CA VAL A 108 -5.19 6.93 8.54
C VAL A 108 -5.82 5.70 9.16
N ASN A 109 -7.10 5.45 8.89
CA ASN A 109 -7.79 4.24 9.28
C ASN A 109 -7.69 3.19 8.18
N VAL A 110 -7.22 2.00 8.52
CA VAL A 110 -7.20 0.82 7.66
C VAL A 110 -8.02 -0.25 8.37
N SER A 111 -9.09 -0.70 7.76
CA SER A 111 -9.95 -1.76 8.29
C SER A 111 -10.25 -2.79 7.21
N ASN A 112 -10.38 -4.06 7.61
CA ASN A 112 -10.75 -5.12 6.69
C ASN A 112 -12.28 -5.32 6.73
N PRO A 113 -13.06 -4.84 5.75
CA PRO A 113 -14.49 -5.10 5.70
C PRO A 113 -14.83 -6.59 5.52
N ASN A 114 -13.86 -7.42 5.08
CA ASN A 114 -14.03 -8.86 4.90
C ASN A 114 -13.53 -9.71 6.08
N ALA A 115 -13.05 -9.11 7.17
CA ALA A 115 -12.77 -9.84 8.40
C ALA A 115 -14.10 -10.12 9.13
N ALA A 116 -14.70 -11.27 8.83
CA ALA A 116 -15.86 -11.83 9.54
C ALA A 116 -15.43 -12.60 10.79
#